data_AF-A0A2V6LU30-F1
#
_entry.id   AF-A0A2V6LU30-F1
#
_cell.length_a   1.000
_cell.length_b   1.000
_cell.length_c   1.000
_cell.angle_alpha   90.00
_cell.angle_beta   90.00
_cell.angle_gamma   90.00
#
_symmetry.space_group_name_H-M   'P 1'
#
loop_
_entity.id
_entity.type
_entity.pdbx_description
1 polymer ?
#
loop_
_entity_poly.entity_id
_entity_poly.type
_entity_poly.pdbx_seq_one_letter_code
_entity_poly.pdbx_strand_id
1 'polypeptide(L)'
;RVFALQDEIAQRIGAALKLSLGISAPIGARAPIDPEAYEEYLKGRALLRQRHDLPAAIAHFKKAVAKAPEFAAGWSSLSLTYEVSFWYTEHMTAAFQVELLAGEAAAAERAAALEPDAAATEHALGNVARAQFKYALAERHYLRSMQIDPSYPDVREDYSELLYEVGRVEDSARAARQLVTLDPYFSVGWARVVNAATALDRRSEVEEAVQQLRGIAPVLFMGKFGLLDYALAHGRADEARAALAEIETRWPKDAEFARQLLPWALGEPGIDARNLPAVIAAAPEGEATYYLIARQDIDGYNADIQTRGAILQAYYFANLYSSRPAGHAMLRDPRVKAMLVRYGFPAYWREKGWPAGCQPLGETDFECGTDAASVH
;
A
#
# COMPACT_ATOMS: atom_id res chain seq x y z
N ARG A 1 2.46 -10.99 -22.54
CA ARG A 1 3.03 -11.98 -23.51
C ARG A 1 4.48 -11.69 -23.92
N VAL A 2 5.14 -10.64 -23.41
CA VAL A 2 6.58 -10.35 -23.66
C VAL A 2 7.50 -10.90 -22.55
N PHE A 3 7.00 -11.13 -21.33
CA PHE A 3 7.81 -11.54 -20.17
C PHE A 3 7.84 -13.06 -19.88
N ALA A 4 6.83 -13.84 -20.29
CA ALA A 4 6.93 -15.31 -20.29
C ALA A 4 8.06 -15.78 -21.23
N LEU A 5 8.35 -14.99 -22.27
CA LEU A 5 9.47 -15.19 -23.17
C LEU A 5 10.80 -14.89 -22.48
N GLN A 6 10.86 -13.95 -21.52
CA GLN A 6 12.11 -13.64 -20.81
C GLN A 6 12.52 -14.75 -19.84
N ASP A 7 11.58 -15.34 -19.10
CA ASP A 7 11.86 -16.47 -18.20
C ASP A 7 12.24 -17.74 -18.98
N GLU A 8 11.58 -17.99 -20.11
CA GLU A 8 11.93 -19.07 -21.03
C GLU A 8 13.31 -18.85 -21.66
N ILE A 9 13.66 -17.60 -22.01
CA ILE A 9 14.99 -17.22 -22.49
C ILE A 9 16.03 -17.41 -21.38
N ALA A 10 15.76 -16.99 -20.15
CA ALA A 10 16.70 -17.16 -19.02
C ALA A 10 16.97 -18.63 -18.72
N GLN A 11 15.95 -19.49 -18.75
CA GLN A 11 16.11 -20.94 -18.60
C GLN A 11 16.86 -21.57 -19.77
N ARG A 12 16.57 -21.16 -21.01
CA ARG A 12 17.27 -21.64 -22.21
C ARG A 12 18.73 -21.18 -22.27
N ILE A 13 19.03 -19.95 -21.87
CA ILE A 13 20.39 -19.42 -21.74
C ILE A 13 21.15 -20.18 -20.65
N GLY A 14 20.53 -20.42 -19.49
CA GLY A 14 21.14 -21.20 -18.41
C GLY A 14 21.45 -22.64 -18.79
N ALA A 15 20.55 -23.30 -19.53
CA ALA A 15 20.77 -24.64 -20.05
C ALA A 15 21.85 -24.69 -21.16
N ALA A 16 21.86 -23.70 -22.07
CA ALA A 16 22.84 -23.61 -23.14
C ALA A 16 24.27 -23.26 -22.65
N LEU A 17 24.39 -22.44 -21.60
CA LEU A 17 25.68 -22.12 -20.95
C LEU A 17 26.30 -23.35 -20.25
N LYS A 18 25.48 -24.19 -19.61
CA LYS A 18 25.93 -25.46 -19.00
C LYS A 18 26.51 -26.42 -20.03
N LEU A 19 25.87 -26.52 -21.20
CA LEU A 19 26.28 -27.45 -22.26
C LEU A 19 27.50 -26.96 -23.04
N SER A 20 27.63 -25.64 -23.24
CA SER A 20 28.70 -25.06 -24.06
C SER A 20 30.03 -24.87 -23.31
N LEU A 21 29.99 -24.66 -21.99
CA LEU A 21 31.20 -24.32 -21.23
C LEU A 21 31.81 -25.49 -20.44
N GLY A 22 31.13 -26.63 -20.34
CA GLY A 22 31.65 -27.80 -19.60
C GLY A 22 31.98 -27.53 -18.12
N ILE A 23 31.44 -26.44 -17.56
CA ILE A 23 31.71 -25.99 -16.20
C ILE A 23 30.95 -26.90 -15.23
N SER A 24 31.69 -27.62 -14.38
CA SER A 24 31.13 -28.27 -13.19
C SER A 24 30.45 -27.20 -12.32
N ALA A 25 29.29 -27.54 -11.76
CA ALA A 25 28.41 -26.61 -11.08
C ALA A 25 29.17 -25.65 -10.14
N PRO A 26 28.85 -24.34 -10.14
CA PRO A 26 29.56 -23.37 -9.34
C PRO A 26 29.57 -23.83 -7.88
N ILE A 27 30.70 -23.62 -7.19
CA ILE A 27 30.83 -23.86 -5.74
C ILE A 27 29.72 -23.06 -5.06
N GLY A 28 28.76 -23.74 -4.43
CA GLY A 28 27.53 -23.15 -3.89
C GLY A 28 26.26 -23.38 -4.71
N ALA A 29 26.27 -24.29 -5.70
CA ALA A 29 25.06 -24.69 -6.41
C ALA A 29 23.95 -25.12 -5.43
N ARG A 30 22.89 -24.30 -5.35
CA ARG A 30 21.69 -24.60 -4.56
C ARG A 30 21.20 -26.01 -4.90
N ALA A 31 20.78 -26.74 -3.88
CA ALA A 31 20.18 -28.05 -4.08
C ALA A 31 19.07 -27.94 -5.14
N PRO A 32 19.00 -28.87 -6.11
CA PRO A 32 17.92 -28.87 -7.08
C PRO A 32 16.59 -28.94 -6.33
N ILE A 33 15.72 -27.96 -6.58
CA ILE A 33 14.40 -27.88 -5.96
C ILE A 33 13.55 -29.03 -6.51
N ASP A 34 12.77 -29.68 -5.63
CA ASP A 34 11.75 -30.65 -6.03
C ASP A 34 10.88 -30.07 -7.16
N PRO A 35 10.81 -30.72 -8.34
CA PRO A 35 10.02 -30.24 -9.46
C PRO A 35 8.54 -29.99 -9.11
N GLU A 36 7.95 -30.81 -8.24
CA GLU A 36 6.56 -30.62 -7.80
C GLU A 36 6.42 -29.39 -6.89
N ALA A 37 7.41 -29.14 -6.03
CA ALA A 37 7.45 -27.92 -5.22
C ALA A 37 7.59 -26.67 -6.09
N TYR A 38 8.44 -26.75 -7.13
CA TYR A 38 8.64 -25.66 -8.07
C TYR A 38 7.39 -25.41 -8.93
N GLU A 39 6.66 -26.45 -9.32
CA GLU A 39 5.39 -26.30 -10.02
C GLU A 39 4.34 -25.56 -9.17
N GLU A 40 4.16 -25.95 -7.90
CA GLU A 40 3.26 -25.25 -6.98
C GLU A 40 3.69 -23.79 -6.76
N TYR A 41 4.99 -23.53 -6.66
CA TYR A 41 5.52 -22.17 -6.59
C TYR A 41 5.15 -21.33 -7.83
N LEU A 42 5.29 -21.88 -9.04
CA LEU A 42 4.94 -21.17 -10.27
C LEU A 42 3.45 -20.86 -10.37
N LYS A 43 2.58 -21.78 -9.92
CA LYS A 43 1.13 -21.54 -9.83
C LYS A 43 0.81 -20.39 -8.88
N GLY A 44 1.42 -20.40 -7.68
CA GLY A 44 1.28 -19.30 -6.72
C GLY A 44 1.76 -17.96 -7.29
N ARG A 45 2.93 -17.94 -7.95
CA ARG A 45 3.48 -16.72 -8.58
C ARG A 45 2.57 -16.16 -9.67
N ALA A 46 1.93 -17.03 -10.46
CA ALA A 46 1.02 -16.60 -11.52
C ALA A 46 -0.21 -15.88 -10.95
N LEU A 47 -0.80 -16.41 -9.87
CA LEU A 47 -1.93 -15.80 -9.16
C LEU A 47 -1.53 -14.51 -8.45
N LEU A 48 -0.42 -14.52 -7.71
CA LEU A 48 0.13 -13.36 -7.05
C LEU A 48 0.38 -12.20 -8.03
N ARG A 49 0.98 -12.48 -9.19
CA ARG A 49 1.25 -11.48 -10.23
C ARG A 49 -0.02 -10.81 -10.75
N GLN A 50 -1.11 -11.57 -10.84
CA GLN A 50 -2.40 -11.06 -11.29
C GLN A 50 -3.19 -10.40 -10.17
N ARG A 51 -2.70 -10.47 -8.92
CA ARG A 51 -3.43 -10.11 -7.70
C ARG A 51 -4.82 -10.78 -7.68
N HIS A 52 -4.90 -11.99 -8.23
CA HIS A 52 -6.15 -12.72 -8.44
C HIS A 52 -6.14 -14.01 -7.61
N ASP A 53 -7.24 -14.26 -6.89
CA ASP A 53 -7.39 -15.43 -6.01
C ASP A 53 -6.17 -15.65 -5.10
N LEU A 54 -5.87 -14.63 -4.30
CA LEU A 54 -4.77 -14.66 -3.35
C LEU A 54 -4.89 -15.78 -2.30
N PRO A 55 -6.08 -16.18 -1.83
CA PRO A 55 -6.22 -17.40 -1.02
C PRO A 55 -5.70 -18.66 -1.73
N ALA A 56 -5.96 -18.84 -3.03
CA ALA A 56 -5.38 -19.95 -3.78
C ALA A 56 -3.86 -19.80 -3.97
N ALA A 57 -3.36 -18.57 -4.17
CA ALA A 57 -1.92 -18.30 -4.23
C ALA A 57 -1.21 -18.73 -2.93
N ILE A 58 -1.77 -18.37 -1.77
CA ILE A 58 -1.30 -18.80 -0.45
C ILE A 58 -1.30 -20.33 -0.35
N ALA A 59 -2.37 -20.99 -0.78
CA ALA A 59 -2.47 -22.45 -0.74
C ALA A 59 -1.37 -23.13 -1.58
N HIS A 60 -1.09 -22.60 -2.77
CA HIS A 60 0.00 -23.09 -3.63
C HIS A 60 1.38 -22.87 -3.00
N PHE A 61 1.65 -21.67 -2.46
CA PHE A 61 2.92 -21.41 -1.79
C PHE A 61 3.12 -22.28 -0.54
N LYS A 62 2.07 -22.51 0.26
CA LYS A 62 2.11 -23.44 1.39
C LYS A 62 2.45 -24.87 0.95
N LYS A 63 1.90 -25.36 -0.16
CA LYS A 63 2.25 -26.67 -0.72
C LYS A 63 3.70 -26.72 -1.18
N ALA A 64 4.18 -25.66 -1.85
CA ALA A 64 5.56 -25.57 -2.31
C ALA A 64 6.55 -25.67 -1.13
N VAL A 65 6.34 -24.88 -0.07
CA VAL A 65 7.26 -24.88 1.10
C VAL A 65 7.09 -26.11 2.00
N ALA A 66 5.94 -26.79 1.97
CA ALA A 66 5.78 -28.07 2.65
C ALA A 66 6.59 -29.19 1.96
N LYS A 67 6.70 -29.16 0.63
CA LYS A 67 7.50 -30.11 -0.16
C LYS A 67 9.00 -29.78 -0.15
N ALA A 68 9.35 -28.49 -0.19
CA ALA A 68 10.72 -28.01 -0.15
C ALA A 68 10.89 -26.96 0.97
N PRO A 69 11.03 -27.37 2.25
CA PRO A 69 11.15 -26.46 3.39
C PRO A 69 12.38 -25.54 3.39
N GLU A 70 13.38 -25.85 2.57
CA GLU A 70 14.60 -25.08 2.30
C GLU A 70 14.46 -24.09 1.13
N PHE A 71 13.31 -24.06 0.45
CA PHE A 71 13.09 -23.17 -0.69
C PHE A 71 12.74 -21.74 -0.27
N ALA A 72 13.77 -20.93 -0.02
CA ALA A 72 13.62 -19.56 0.49
C ALA A 72 12.70 -18.66 -0.35
N ALA A 73 12.78 -18.74 -1.69
CA ALA A 73 11.92 -17.94 -2.56
C ALA A 73 10.43 -18.29 -2.41
N GLY A 74 10.10 -19.55 -2.07
CA GLY A 74 8.74 -19.98 -1.74
C GLY A 74 8.25 -19.31 -0.46
N TRP A 75 9.09 -19.27 0.57
CA TRP A 75 8.78 -18.57 1.83
C TRP A 75 8.65 -17.05 1.65
N SER A 76 9.54 -16.40 0.91
CA SER A 76 9.42 -14.98 0.58
C SER A 76 8.13 -14.69 -0.17
N SER A 77 7.78 -15.50 -1.18
CA SER A 77 6.55 -15.30 -1.94
C SER A 77 5.30 -15.53 -1.09
N LEU A 78 5.33 -16.50 -0.16
CA LEU A 78 4.24 -16.72 0.79
C LEU A 78 4.04 -15.47 1.67
N SER A 79 5.11 -14.91 2.23
CA SER A 79 5.07 -13.68 3.03
C SER A 79 4.49 -12.51 2.23
N LEU A 80 5.01 -12.24 1.03
CA LEU A 80 4.52 -11.16 0.16
C LEU A 80 3.05 -11.37 -0.27
N THR A 81 2.59 -12.62 -0.39
CA THR A 81 1.19 -12.90 -0.71
C THR A 81 0.30 -12.67 0.50
N TYR A 82 0.78 -12.93 1.72
CA TYR A 82 0.05 -12.60 2.94
C TYR A 82 -0.17 -11.10 3.07
N GLU A 83 0.87 -10.30 2.88
CA GLU A 83 0.77 -8.84 2.88
C GLU A 83 -0.24 -8.38 1.82
N VAL A 84 -0.09 -8.83 0.57
CA VAL A 84 -0.91 -8.26 -0.48
C VAL A 84 -2.38 -8.69 -0.40
N SER A 85 -2.66 -9.76 0.34
CA SER A 85 -4.03 -10.24 0.58
C SER A 85 -4.86 -9.23 1.34
N PHE A 86 -4.24 -8.38 2.16
CA PHE A 86 -4.90 -7.29 2.85
C PHE A 86 -5.52 -6.25 1.91
N TRP A 87 -4.94 -6.06 0.73
CA TRP A 87 -5.37 -5.03 -0.22
C TRP A 87 -6.34 -5.53 -1.30
N TYR A 88 -6.28 -6.82 -1.63
CA TYR A 88 -6.95 -7.38 -2.82
C TYR A 88 -7.84 -8.59 -2.53
N THR A 89 -8.04 -8.97 -1.27
CA THR A 89 -9.01 -10.02 -0.90
C THR A 89 -10.32 -9.41 -0.48
N GLU A 90 -11.36 -9.60 -1.29
CA GLU A 90 -12.72 -9.19 -0.92
C GLU A 90 -13.25 -10.01 0.26
N HIS A 91 -14.05 -9.38 1.13
CA HIS A 91 -14.76 -10.04 2.22
C HIS A 91 -13.87 -10.85 3.18
N MET A 92 -12.75 -10.26 3.61
CA MET A 92 -11.84 -10.87 4.57
C MET A 92 -12.53 -11.14 5.93
N THR A 93 -12.43 -12.37 6.43
CA THR A 93 -12.89 -12.71 7.78
C THR A 93 -11.82 -12.33 8.82
N ALA A 94 -12.24 -12.00 10.05
CA ALA A 94 -11.30 -11.70 11.14
C ALA A 94 -10.31 -12.86 11.41
N ALA A 95 -10.76 -14.11 11.27
CA ALA A 95 -9.89 -15.28 11.42
C ALA A 95 -8.82 -15.35 10.34
N PHE A 96 -9.17 -15.05 9.09
CA PHE A 96 -8.21 -15.00 7.99
C PHE A 96 -7.22 -13.85 8.19
N GLN A 97 -7.67 -12.67 8.63
CA GLN A 97 -6.79 -11.54 8.93
C GLN A 97 -5.71 -11.88 9.97
N VAL A 98 -6.08 -12.62 11.04
CA VAL A 98 -5.12 -13.10 12.05
C VAL A 98 -4.12 -14.09 11.44
N GLU A 99 -4.58 -14.98 10.56
CA GLU A 99 -3.71 -15.91 9.84
C GLU A 99 -2.70 -15.16 8.96
N LEU A 100 -3.15 -14.16 8.20
CA LEU A 100 -2.29 -13.37 7.32
C LEU A 100 -1.17 -12.69 8.12
N LEU A 101 -1.50 -11.98 9.22
CA LEU A 101 -0.53 -11.26 10.03
C LEU A 101 0.51 -12.20 10.66
N ALA A 102 0.08 -13.34 11.21
CA ALA A 102 1.00 -14.31 11.81
C ALA A 102 1.83 -15.04 10.75
N GLY A 103 1.21 -15.37 9.61
CA GLY A 103 1.85 -16.08 8.51
C GLY A 103 2.90 -15.24 7.79
N GLU A 104 2.65 -13.94 7.61
CA GLU A 104 3.56 -13.01 6.94
C GLU A 104 4.93 -12.98 7.63
N ALA A 105 4.94 -12.73 8.94
CA ALA A 105 6.16 -12.66 9.74
C ALA A 105 6.89 -14.02 9.78
N ALA A 106 6.18 -15.11 10.05
CA ALA A 106 6.78 -16.44 10.12
C ALA A 106 7.43 -16.86 8.79
N ALA A 107 6.78 -16.55 7.66
CA ALA A 107 7.31 -16.84 6.34
C ALA A 107 8.53 -15.97 5.99
N ALA A 108 8.52 -14.67 6.34
CA ALA A 108 9.68 -13.79 6.14
C ALA A 108 10.89 -14.25 6.98
N GLU A 109 10.68 -14.59 8.26
CA GLU A 109 11.71 -15.10 9.15
C GLU A 109 12.31 -16.41 8.63
N ARG A 110 11.47 -17.31 8.14
CA ARG A 110 11.93 -18.57 7.54
C ARG A 110 12.75 -18.34 6.27
N ALA A 111 12.33 -17.40 5.40
CA ALA A 111 13.11 -17.01 4.24
C ALA A 111 14.48 -16.44 4.63
N ALA A 112 14.51 -15.56 5.64
CA ALA A 112 15.74 -14.95 6.16
C ALA A 112 16.71 -15.97 6.76
N ALA A 113 16.20 -17.00 7.45
CA ALA A 113 17.02 -18.08 7.98
C ALA A 113 17.68 -18.94 6.90
N LEU A 114 17.09 -19.00 5.70
CA LEU A 114 17.57 -19.81 4.58
C LEU A 114 18.47 -19.00 3.63
N GLU A 115 18.05 -17.79 3.26
CA GLU A 115 18.74 -16.92 2.32
C GLU A 115 18.64 -15.45 2.78
N PRO A 116 19.46 -15.01 3.75
CA PRO A 116 19.38 -13.66 4.31
C PRO A 116 19.73 -12.54 3.30
N ASP A 117 20.54 -12.83 2.28
CA ASP A 117 20.99 -11.86 1.26
C ASP A 117 20.21 -11.95 -0.07
N ALA A 118 18.95 -12.41 -0.04
CA ALA A 118 18.08 -12.42 -1.21
C ALA A 118 17.19 -11.15 -1.27
N ALA A 119 17.07 -10.52 -2.44
CA ALA A 119 16.25 -9.32 -2.61
C ALA A 119 14.78 -9.52 -2.20
N ALA A 120 14.19 -10.67 -2.55
CA ALA A 120 12.81 -11.01 -2.17
C ALA A 120 12.65 -11.26 -0.65
N THR A 121 13.71 -11.66 0.03
CA THR A 121 13.72 -11.86 1.49
C THR A 121 13.80 -10.53 2.21
N GLU A 122 14.71 -9.65 1.79
CA GLU A 122 14.77 -8.26 2.27
C GLU A 122 13.45 -7.53 2.01
N HIS A 123 12.82 -7.74 0.86
CA HIS A 123 11.49 -7.19 0.57
C HIS A 123 10.42 -7.67 1.58
N ALA A 124 10.33 -8.97 1.82
CA ALA A 124 9.39 -9.55 2.78
C ALA A 124 9.62 -9.03 4.21
N LEU A 125 10.89 -8.92 4.64
CA LEU A 125 11.24 -8.33 5.95
C LEU A 125 10.85 -6.84 6.04
N GLY A 126 10.96 -6.11 4.93
CA GLY A 126 10.52 -4.73 4.82
C GLY A 126 9.01 -4.58 5.05
N ASN A 127 8.20 -5.43 4.40
CA ASN A 127 6.74 -5.44 4.58
C ASN A 127 6.34 -5.77 6.02
N VAL A 128 6.96 -6.79 6.61
CA VAL A 128 6.74 -7.14 8.03
C VAL A 128 7.11 -5.98 8.96
N ALA A 129 8.23 -5.30 8.70
CA ALA A 129 8.64 -4.14 9.49
C ALA A 129 7.66 -2.97 9.33
N ARG A 130 7.14 -2.73 8.12
CA ARG A 130 6.13 -1.69 7.82
C ARG A 130 4.82 -1.99 8.56
N ALA A 131 4.32 -3.22 8.48
CA ALA A 131 3.12 -3.68 9.21
C ALA A 131 3.24 -3.58 10.74
N GLN A 132 4.47 -3.62 11.27
CA GLN A 132 4.77 -3.44 12.69
C GLN A 132 5.08 -1.98 13.07
N PHE A 133 4.86 -1.03 12.16
CA PHE A 133 5.18 0.39 12.31
C PHE A 133 6.65 0.70 12.60
N LYS A 134 7.56 -0.22 12.24
CA LYS A 134 9.02 -0.04 12.33
C LYS A 134 9.52 0.58 11.02
N TYR A 135 9.00 1.74 10.67
CA TYR A 135 9.20 2.37 9.36
C TYR A 135 10.67 2.55 8.96
N ALA A 136 11.55 2.91 9.91
CA ALA A 136 12.97 3.08 9.62
C ALA A 136 13.67 1.75 9.29
N LEU A 137 13.21 0.66 9.92
CA LEU A 137 13.68 -0.69 9.59
C LEU A 137 13.13 -1.15 8.25
N ALA A 138 11.85 -0.88 7.96
CA ALA A 138 11.24 -1.17 6.66
C ALA A 138 12.01 -0.48 5.51
N GLU A 139 12.30 0.82 5.64
CA GLU A 139 13.08 1.56 4.65
C GLU A 139 14.46 0.94 4.42
N ARG A 140 15.16 0.51 5.47
CA ARG A 140 16.47 -0.15 5.33
C ARG A 140 16.37 -1.46 4.54
N HIS A 141 15.38 -2.28 4.84
CA HIS A 141 15.13 -3.54 4.13
C HIS A 141 14.78 -3.31 2.65
N TYR A 142 13.89 -2.36 2.34
CA TYR A 142 13.58 -2.02 0.95
C TYR A 142 14.80 -1.50 0.18
N LEU A 143 15.58 -0.61 0.78
CA LEU A 143 16.82 -0.11 0.17
C LEU A 143 17.83 -1.24 -0.04
N ARG A 144 17.96 -2.18 0.89
CA ARG A 144 18.84 -3.35 0.76
C ARG A 144 18.37 -4.28 -0.36
N SER A 145 17.08 -4.56 -0.45
CA SER A 145 16.47 -5.33 -1.54
C SER A 145 16.82 -4.72 -2.91
N MET A 146 16.61 -3.41 -3.08
CA MET A 146 16.94 -2.68 -4.32
C MET A 146 18.45 -2.62 -4.61
N GLN A 147 19.31 -2.72 -3.59
CA GLN A 147 20.76 -2.81 -3.79
C GLN A 147 21.20 -4.20 -4.26
N ILE A 148 20.58 -5.26 -3.71
CA ILE A 148 20.88 -6.65 -4.08
C ILE A 148 20.41 -6.93 -5.51
N ASP A 149 19.19 -6.54 -5.84
CA ASP A 149 18.64 -6.66 -7.19
C ASP A 149 17.95 -5.36 -7.62
N PRO A 150 18.68 -4.48 -8.33
CA PRO A 150 18.12 -3.24 -8.86
C PRO A 150 16.98 -3.44 -9.87
N SER A 151 16.85 -4.64 -10.44
CA SER A 151 15.82 -4.99 -11.41
C SER A 151 14.55 -5.56 -10.78
N TYR A 152 14.56 -5.84 -9.48
CA TYR A 152 13.41 -6.36 -8.76
C TYR A 152 12.32 -5.28 -8.64
N PRO A 153 11.20 -5.38 -9.39
CA PRO A 153 10.29 -4.26 -9.56
C PRO A 153 9.35 -4.07 -8.37
N ASP A 154 8.97 -5.15 -7.68
CA ASP A 154 7.91 -5.15 -6.67
C ASP A 154 8.27 -4.24 -5.48
N VAL A 155 9.51 -4.31 -4.98
CA VAL A 155 9.94 -3.55 -3.79
C VAL A 155 9.91 -2.02 -3.99
N ARG A 156 9.97 -1.56 -5.25
CA ARG A 156 9.93 -0.11 -5.55
C ARG A 156 8.56 0.49 -5.26
N GLU A 157 7.52 -0.31 -5.43
CA GLU A 157 6.14 0.10 -5.16
C GLU A 157 5.87 0.20 -3.66
N ASP A 158 6.21 -0.85 -2.90
CA ASP A 158 6.15 -0.86 -1.43
C ASP A 158 7.02 0.26 -0.80
N TYR A 159 8.19 0.55 -1.39
CA TYR A 159 9.01 1.68 -0.93
C TYR A 159 8.32 3.03 -1.22
N SER A 160 7.71 3.20 -2.39
CA SER A 160 6.94 4.41 -2.71
C SER A 160 5.76 4.60 -1.75
N GLU A 161 5.10 3.50 -1.36
CA GLU A 161 4.03 3.51 -0.38
C GLU A 161 4.52 3.91 1.01
N LEU A 162 5.60 3.29 1.51
CA LEU A 162 6.19 3.65 2.80
C LEU A 162 6.51 5.15 2.87
N LEU A 163 7.08 5.71 1.80
CA LEU A 163 7.39 7.14 1.72
C LEU A 163 6.13 8.01 1.84
N TYR A 164 5.01 7.58 1.26
CA TYR A 164 3.72 8.26 1.41
C TYR A 164 3.19 8.16 2.85
N GLU A 165 3.16 6.94 3.41
CA GLU A 165 2.69 6.66 4.77
C GLU A 165 3.38 7.55 5.82
N VAL A 166 4.70 7.71 5.72
CA VAL A 166 5.51 8.48 6.67
C VAL A 166 5.61 9.98 6.35
N GLY A 167 4.92 10.48 5.32
CA GLY A 167 4.88 11.90 4.97
C GLY A 167 6.02 12.43 4.12
N ARG A 168 6.89 11.56 3.58
CA ARG A 168 7.92 11.94 2.60
C ARG A 168 7.32 11.96 1.20
N VAL A 169 6.31 12.80 1.03
CA VAL A 169 5.40 12.78 -0.11
C VAL A 169 6.11 13.15 -1.42
N GLU A 170 7.02 14.13 -1.42
CA GLU A 170 7.79 14.48 -2.61
C GLU A 170 8.68 13.33 -3.08
N ASP A 171 9.19 12.53 -2.14
CA ASP A 171 10.02 11.37 -2.45
C ASP A 171 9.16 10.22 -2.98
N SER A 172 7.99 10.02 -2.38
CA SER A 172 6.96 9.10 -2.89
C SER A 172 6.53 9.49 -4.31
N ALA A 173 6.28 10.77 -4.59
CA ALA A 173 5.92 11.25 -5.93
C ALA A 173 6.99 10.92 -6.97
N ARG A 174 8.28 11.11 -6.63
CA ARG A 174 9.39 10.74 -7.52
C ARG A 174 9.45 9.23 -7.74
N ALA A 175 9.30 8.43 -6.70
CA ALA A 175 9.29 6.97 -6.80
C ALA A 175 8.10 6.46 -7.65
N ALA A 176 6.90 6.95 -7.38
CA ALA A 176 5.68 6.63 -8.13
C ALA A 176 5.80 6.99 -9.62
N ARG A 177 6.35 8.18 -9.93
CA ARG A 177 6.60 8.58 -11.32
C ARG A 177 7.62 7.70 -12.03
N GLN A 178 8.65 7.21 -11.32
CA GLN A 178 9.57 6.21 -11.88
C GLN A 178 8.86 4.90 -12.19
N LEU A 179 7.97 4.41 -11.33
CA LEU A 179 7.20 3.17 -11.56
C LEU A 179 6.41 3.24 -12.87
N VAL A 180 5.62 4.30 -13.05
CA VAL A 180 4.76 4.44 -14.26
C VAL A 180 5.56 4.79 -15.52
N THR A 181 6.78 5.31 -15.37
CA THR A 181 7.70 5.50 -16.51
C THR A 181 8.29 4.15 -16.97
N LEU A 182 8.60 3.26 -16.02
CA LEU A 182 9.13 1.93 -16.31
C LEU A 182 8.05 1.00 -16.88
N ASP A 183 6.85 1.02 -16.29
CA ASP A 183 5.69 0.27 -16.79
C ASP A 183 4.41 1.12 -16.72
N PRO A 184 4.02 1.75 -17.84
CA PRO A 184 2.78 2.54 -17.91
C PRO A 184 1.49 1.74 -17.70
N TYR A 185 1.53 0.41 -17.78
CA TYR A 185 0.38 -0.47 -17.56
C TYR A 185 0.32 -1.04 -16.14
N PHE A 186 1.25 -0.65 -15.27
CA PHE A 186 1.22 -1.00 -13.86
C PHE A 186 0.23 -0.11 -13.10
N SER A 187 -1.00 -0.59 -12.94
CA SER A 187 -2.10 0.16 -12.31
C SER A 187 -1.77 0.62 -10.89
N VAL A 188 -1.06 -0.20 -10.10
CA VAL A 188 -0.68 0.18 -8.73
C VAL A 188 0.29 1.36 -8.74
N GLY A 189 1.20 1.45 -9.71
CA GLY A 189 2.07 2.62 -9.87
C GLY A 189 1.29 3.91 -10.07
N TRP A 190 0.25 3.90 -10.93
CA TRP A 190 -0.64 5.04 -11.10
C TRP A 190 -1.46 5.35 -9.86
N ALA A 191 -1.83 4.35 -9.07
CA ALA A 191 -2.44 4.56 -7.77
C ALA A 191 -1.49 5.31 -6.80
N ARG A 192 -0.20 4.94 -6.77
CA ARG A 192 0.79 5.70 -5.99
C ARG A 192 0.96 7.14 -6.48
N VAL A 193 0.83 7.39 -7.79
CA VAL A 193 0.79 8.76 -8.35
C VAL A 193 -0.41 9.54 -7.82
N VAL A 194 -1.63 8.95 -7.79
CA VAL A 194 -2.82 9.60 -7.23
C VAL A 194 -2.58 10.00 -5.76
N ASN A 195 -2.11 9.07 -4.92
CA ASN A 195 -1.86 9.36 -3.50
C ASN A 195 -0.88 10.53 -3.31
N ALA A 196 0.28 10.47 -3.96
CA ALA A 196 1.29 11.50 -3.82
C ALA A 196 0.86 12.84 -4.44
N ALA A 197 0.16 12.83 -5.58
CA ALA A 197 -0.35 14.03 -6.21
C ALA A 197 -1.46 14.69 -5.40
N THR A 198 -2.36 13.90 -4.78
CA THR A 198 -3.37 14.40 -3.84
C THR A 198 -2.70 15.09 -2.67
N ALA A 199 -1.73 14.45 -2.02
CA ALA A 199 -1.03 15.02 -0.87
C ALA A 199 -0.26 16.32 -1.18
N LEU A 200 0.21 16.49 -2.42
CA LEU A 200 0.92 17.68 -2.90
C LEU A 200 -0.01 18.73 -3.54
N ASP A 201 -1.32 18.51 -3.49
CA ASP A 201 -2.35 19.32 -4.17
C ASP A 201 -2.08 19.56 -5.68
N ARG A 202 -1.63 18.52 -6.38
CA ARG A 202 -1.30 18.58 -7.81
C ARG A 202 -2.43 18.04 -8.68
N ARG A 203 -3.48 18.85 -8.82
CA ARG A 203 -4.71 18.50 -9.55
C ARG A 203 -4.49 17.80 -10.90
N SER A 204 -3.66 18.39 -11.76
CA SER A 204 -3.45 17.89 -13.12
C SER A 204 -2.82 16.49 -13.13
N GLU A 205 -1.94 16.19 -12.16
CA GLU A 205 -1.34 14.87 -12.01
C GLU A 205 -2.38 13.84 -11.50
N VAL A 206 -3.31 14.25 -10.62
CA VAL A 206 -4.44 13.40 -10.20
C VAL A 206 -5.34 13.08 -11.38
N GLU A 207 -5.74 14.09 -12.16
CA GLU A 207 -6.60 13.92 -13.35
C GLU A 207 -5.96 13.00 -14.39
N GLU A 208 -4.65 13.18 -14.67
CA GLU A 208 -3.87 12.30 -15.54
C GLU A 208 -3.92 10.85 -15.03
N ALA A 209 -3.54 10.63 -13.77
CA ALA A 209 -3.43 9.30 -13.20
C ALA A 209 -4.78 8.59 -13.12
N VAL A 210 -5.85 9.28 -12.73
CA VAL A 210 -7.22 8.75 -12.73
C VAL A 210 -7.64 8.36 -14.15
N GLN A 211 -7.34 9.18 -15.16
CA GLN A 211 -7.66 8.86 -16.54
C GLN A 211 -6.89 7.63 -17.04
N GLN A 212 -5.62 7.49 -16.67
CA GLN A 212 -4.84 6.29 -16.99
C GLN A 212 -5.42 5.04 -16.32
N LEU A 213 -5.74 5.12 -15.02
CA LEU A 213 -6.37 4.03 -14.26
C LEU A 213 -7.70 3.59 -14.89
N ARG A 214 -8.55 4.52 -15.30
CA ARG A 214 -9.81 4.22 -16.00
C ARG A 214 -9.56 3.46 -17.31
N GLY A 215 -8.45 3.71 -18.00
CA GLY A 215 -8.08 3.03 -19.24
C GLY A 215 -7.52 1.62 -19.04
N ILE A 216 -6.64 1.43 -18.05
CA ILE A 216 -5.88 0.17 -17.88
C ILE A 216 -6.47 -0.76 -16.81
N ALA A 217 -7.23 -0.22 -15.86
CA ALA A 217 -7.82 -0.94 -14.73
C ALA A 217 -9.19 -0.32 -14.34
N PRO A 218 -10.20 -0.38 -15.23
CA PRO A 218 -11.48 0.33 -15.05
C PRO A 218 -12.30 -0.08 -13.82
N VAL A 219 -11.97 -1.23 -13.22
CA VAL A 219 -12.61 -1.72 -11.99
C VAL A 219 -11.95 -1.19 -10.73
N LEU A 220 -10.71 -0.67 -10.81
CA LEU A 220 -9.96 -0.20 -9.65
C LEU A 220 -10.65 1.01 -9.03
N PHE A 221 -10.82 0.96 -7.72
CA PHE A 221 -11.54 1.98 -6.95
C PHE A 221 -11.02 3.40 -7.20
N MET A 222 -9.71 3.59 -7.20
CA MET A 222 -9.09 4.90 -7.44
C MET A 222 -9.36 5.49 -8.83
N GLY A 223 -9.59 4.64 -9.85
CA GLY A 223 -10.05 5.13 -11.15
C GLY A 223 -11.48 5.69 -11.11
N LYS A 224 -12.30 5.24 -10.15
CA LYS A 224 -13.69 5.70 -9.97
C LYS A 224 -13.77 6.90 -9.04
N PHE A 225 -13.12 6.82 -7.87
CA PHE A 225 -13.29 7.75 -6.75
C PHE A 225 -12.14 8.77 -6.59
N GLY A 226 -10.98 8.59 -7.24
CA GLY A 226 -9.81 9.42 -6.96
C GLY A 226 -9.99 10.93 -7.11
N LEU A 227 -10.89 11.39 -7.98
CA LEU A 227 -11.25 12.82 -8.09
C LEU A 227 -12.15 13.31 -6.96
N LEU A 228 -13.05 12.45 -6.46
CA LEU A 228 -13.87 12.74 -5.28
C LEU A 228 -12.99 12.81 -4.03
N ASP A 229 -12.10 11.84 -3.85
CA ASP A 229 -11.17 11.76 -2.72
C ASP A 229 -10.24 12.98 -2.68
N TYR A 230 -9.72 13.37 -3.84
CA TYR A 230 -8.93 14.58 -4.01
C TYR A 230 -9.72 15.84 -3.64
N ALA A 231 -10.96 15.97 -4.12
CA ALA A 231 -11.79 17.12 -3.82
C ALA A 231 -12.16 17.20 -2.32
N LEU A 232 -12.44 16.05 -1.68
CA LEU A 232 -12.68 15.95 -0.24
C LEU A 232 -11.44 16.33 0.57
N ALA A 233 -10.28 15.78 0.21
CA ALA A 233 -9.01 16.06 0.88
C ALA A 233 -8.69 17.56 0.91
N HIS A 234 -9.05 18.30 -0.15
CA HIS A 234 -8.78 19.75 -0.26
C HIS A 234 -9.98 20.66 0.02
N GLY A 235 -11.06 20.12 0.59
CA GLY A 235 -12.25 20.91 0.96
C GLY A 235 -13.00 21.55 -0.22
N ARG A 236 -12.86 21.01 -1.42
CA ARG A 236 -13.44 21.54 -2.66
C ARG A 236 -14.85 21.00 -2.87
N ALA A 237 -15.80 21.54 -2.12
CA ALA A 237 -17.17 21.04 -2.06
C ALA A 237 -17.86 20.90 -3.43
N ASP A 238 -17.72 21.89 -4.31
CA ASP A 238 -18.36 21.85 -5.63
C ASP A 238 -17.74 20.80 -6.55
N GLU A 239 -16.42 20.61 -6.48
CA GLU A 239 -15.72 19.55 -7.22
C GLU A 239 -16.10 18.17 -6.69
N ALA A 240 -16.24 18.01 -5.37
CA ALA A 240 -16.68 16.77 -4.76
C ALA A 240 -18.10 16.40 -5.21
N ARG A 241 -19.03 17.36 -5.22
CA ARG A 241 -20.40 17.14 -5.74
C ARG A 241 -20.41 16.77 -7.22
N ALA A 242 -19.59 17.44 -8.04
CA ALA A 242 -19.47 17.14 -9.46
C ALA A 242 -18.89 15.73 -9.71
N ALA A 243 -17.85 15.35 -8.96
CA ALA A 243 -17.26 14.02 -9.03
C ALA A 243 -18.26 12.94 -8.59
N LEU A 244 -19.01 13.16 -7.50
CA LEU A 244 -20.05 12.24 -7.07
C LEU A 244 -21.14 12.08 -8.14
N ALA A 245 -21.59 13.16 -8.79
CA ALA A 245 -22.58 13.07 -9.87
C ALA A 245 -22.07 12.25 -11.07
N GLU A 246 -20.78 12.33 -11.40
CA GLU A 246 -20.16 11.45 -12.39
C GLU A 246 -20.22 9.98 -11.95
N ILE A 247 -19.85 9.70 -10.70
CA ILE A 247 -19.85 8.34 -10.13
C ILE A 247 -21.27 7.77 -10.10
N GLU A 248 -22.28 8.55 -9.71
CA GLU A 248 -23.69 8.13 -9.75
C GLU A 248 -24.16 7.78 -11.16
N THR A 249 -23.67 8.51 -12.16
CA THR A 249 -24.01 8.27 -13.57
C THR A 249 -23.32 7.00 -14.10
N ARG A 250 -22.04 6.80 -13.79
CA ARG A 250 -21.22 5.72 -14.36
C ARG A 250 -21.25 4.42 -13.55
N TRP A 251 -21.32 4.54 -12.23
CA TRP A 251 -21.22 3.47 -11.24
C TRP A 251 -22.27 3.64 -10.12
N PRO A 252 -23.57 3.66 -10.43
CA PRO A 252 -24.63 3.99 -9.47
C PRO A 252 -24.66 3.13 -8.21
N LYS A 253 -24.25 1.86 -8.32
CA LYS A 253 -24.17 0.94 -7.17
C LYS A 253 -23.02 1.29 -6.22
N ASP A 254 -21.90 1.73 -6.77
CA ASP A 254 -20.71 2.06 -5.99
C ASP A 254 -20.89 3.43 -5.30
N ALA A 255 -21.74 4.32 -5.84
CA ALA A 255 -21.99 5.65 -5.31
C ALA A 255 -22.83 5.70 -4.02
N GLU A 256 -23.45 4.59 -3.60
CA GLU A 256 -24.47 4.59 -2.55
C GLU A 256 -23.99 5.16 -1.22
N PHE A 257 -22.81 4.71 -0.76
CA PHE A 257 -22.25 5.20 0.51
C PHE A 257 -21.87 6.68 0.38
N ALA A 258 -21.25 7.08 -0.72
CA ALA A 258 -20.78 8.45 -0.95
C ALA A 258 -21.95 9.45 -1.02
N ARG A 259 -23.09 9.04 -1.59
CA ARG A 259 -24.32 9.85 -1.61
C ARG A 259 -24.83 10.18 -0.22
N GLN A 260 -24.64 9.28 0.74
CA GLN A 260 -25.07 9.48 2.12
C GLN A 260 -24.00 10.21 2.95
N LEU A 261 -22.71 9.92 2.72
CA LEU A 261 -21.62 10.50 3.51
C LEU A 261 -21.21 11.91 3.04
N LEU A 262 -21.28 12.23 1.74
CA LEU A 262 -20.79 13.52 1.23
C LEU A 262 -21.54 14.72 1.83
N PRO A 263 -22.90 14.77 1.83
CA PRO A 263 -23.62 15.89 2.43
C PRO A 263 -23.31 16.05 3.93
N TRP A 264 -23.18 14.93 4.66
CA TRP A 264 -22.79 14.95 6.06
C TRP A 264 -21.38 15.53 6.24
N ALA A 265 -20.41 15.06 5.46
CA ALA A 265 -19.02 15.50 5.53
C ALA A 265 -18.87 17.00 5.26
N LEU A 266 -19.67 17.53 4.32
CA LEU A 266 -19.72 18.95 3.98
C LEU A 266 -20.52 19.80 4.98
N GLY A 267 -21.14 19.19 6.00
CA GLY A 267 -21.92 19.90 7.02
C GLY A 267 -23.25 20.43 6.50
N GLU A 268 -23.83 19.81 5.48
CA GLU A 268 -25.13 20.21 4.93
C GLU A 268 -26.25 19.98 5.97
N PRO A 269 -27.26 20.86 6.02
CA PRO A 269 -28.34 20.74 7.00
C PRO A 269 -29.29 19.58 6.66
N GLY A 270 -29.94 19.02 7.70
CA GLY A 270 -31.01 18.04 7.51
C GLY A 270 -30.56 16.58 7.33
N ILE A 271 -29.27 16.29 7.57
CA ILE A 271 -28.76 14.91 7.49
C ILE A 271 -29.07 14.14 8.79
N ASP A 272 -29.74 12.99 8.65
CA ASP A 272 -30.01 12.09 9.78
C ASP A 272 -28.74 11.30 10.15
N ALA A 273 -28.09 11.72 11.23
CA ALA A 273 -26.85 11.11 11.67
C ALA A 273 -27.01 9.69 12.23
N ARG A 274 -28.24 9.22 12.52
CA ARG A 274 -28.47 7.90 13.14
C ARG A 274 -28.00 6.73 12.30
N ASN A 275 -28.04 6.86 10.98
CA ASN A 275 -27.65 5.79 10.06
C ASN A 275 -26.17 5.85 9.66
N LEU A 276 -25.47 6.96 9.92
CA LEU A 276 -24.07 7.15 9.48
C LEU A 276 -23.12 6.06 9.97
N PRO A 277 -23.19 5.55 11.22
CA PRO A 277 -22.31 4.46 11.64
C PRO A 277 -22.45 3.21 10.76
N ALA A 278 -23.67 2.88 10.32
CA ALA A 278 -23.91 1.75 9.42
C ALA A 278 -23.38 2.02 8.01
N VAL A 279 -23.52 3.25 7.51
CA VAL A 279 -22.98 3.66 6.20
C VAL A 279 -21.44 3.64 6.22
N ILE A 280 -20.81 4.16 7.27
CA ILE A 280 -19.36 4.13 7.49
C ILE A 280 -18.85 2.69 7.52
N ALA A 281 -19.53 1.81 8.27
CA ALA A 281 -19.16 0.40 8.35
C ALA A 281 -19.33 -0.36 7.02
N ALA A 282 -20.31 0.04 6.21
CA ALA A 282 -20.58 -0.56 4.90
C ALA A 282 -19.74 0.04 3.76
N ALA A 283 -19.08 1.19 3.98
CA ALA A 283 -18.23 1.82 2.98
C ALA A 283 -17.03 0.91 2.64
N PRO A 284 -16.54 0.95 1.38
CA PRO A 284 -15.31 0.27 0.98
C PRO A 284 -14.16 0.52 1.96
N GLU A 285 -13.23 -0.43 2.04
CA GLU A 285 -12.15 -0.36 3.03
C GLU A 285 -11.28 0.88 2.85
N GLY A 286 -11.10 1.63 3.94
CA GLY A 286 -10.37 2.90 3.97
C GLY A 286 -11.18 4.11 3.52
N GLU A 287 -12.27 3.92 2.78
CA GLU A 287 -12.93 5.01 2.07
C GLU A 287 -13.66 6.02 2.97
N ALA A 288 -14.25 5.55 4.08
CA ALA A 288 -14.91 6.43 5.05
C ALA A 288 -13.95 7.49 5.65
N THR A 289 -12.64 7.24 5.61
CA THR A 289 -11.61 8.15 6.13
C THR A 289 -11.72 9.55 5.52
N TYR A 290 -11.90 9.67 4.20
CA TYR A 290 -11.92 10.99 3.55
C TYR A 290 -13.09 11.86 4.04
N TYR A 291 -14.24 11.25 4.30
CA TYR A 291 -15.44 11.91 4.82
C TYR A 291 -15.29 12.31 6.29
N LEU A 292 -14.72 11.40 7.10
CA LEU A 292 -14.45 11.65 8.52
C LEU A 292 -13.46 12.81 8.69
N ILE A 293 -12.42 12.84 7.86
CA ILE A 293 -11.43 13.92 7.85
C ILE A 293 -12.06 15.23 7.38
N ALA A 294 -12.78 15.24 6.26
CA ALA A 294 -13.47 16.44 5.76
C ALA A 294 -14.44 17.01 6.80
N ARG A 295 -15.11 16.14 7.58
CA ARG A 295 -15.98 16.56 8.68
C ARG A 295 -15.25 17.02 9.94
N GLN A 296 -13.96 16.68 10.05
CA GLN A 296 -13.12 16.79 11.24
C GLN A 296 -13.64 15.95 12.43
N ASP A 297 -14.25 14.80 12.14
CA ASP A 297 -14.73 13.86 13.14
C ASP A 297 -13.60 12.94 13.62
N ILE A 298 -12.85 13.41 14.61
CA ILE A 298 -11.69 12.69 15.17
C ILE A 298 -12.11 11.39 15.86
N ASP A 299 -13.26 11.38 16.53
CA ASP A 299 -13.72 10.19 17.25
C ASP A 299 -14.18 9.11 16.26
N GLY A 300 -14.92 9.50 15.23
CA GLY A 300 -15.27 8.61 14.13
C GLY A 300 -14.05 8.10 13.37
N TYR A 301 -13.09 8.99 13.07
CA TYR A 301 -11.84 8.62 12.39
C TYR A 301 -11.04 7.58 13.17
N ASN A 302 -10.83 7.82 14.47
CA ASN A 302 -10.11 6.89 15.33
C ASN A 302 -10.85 5.55 15.50
N ALA A 303 -12.18 5.57 15.58
CA ALA A 303 -13.00 4.36 15.68
C ALA A 303 -12.91 3.51 14.41
N ASP A 304 -13.05 4.12 13.22
CA ASP A 304 -13.01 3.42 11.93
C ASP A 304 -11.66 2.69 11.73
N ILE A 305 -10.55 3.39 11.98
CA ILE A 305 -9.20 2.81 11.88
C ILE A 305 -8.99 1.67 12.87
N GLN A 306 -9.49 1.80 14.10
CA GLN A 306 -9.37 0.73 15.09
C GLN A 306 -10.16 -0.52 14.68
N THR A 307 -11.34 -0.34 14.09
CA THR A 307 -12.17 -1.45 13.60
C THR A 307 -11.55 -2.15 12.40
N ARG A 308 -10.89 -1.41 11.49
CA ARG A 308 -10.33 -1.96 10.25
C ARG A 308 -8.89 -2.48 10.39
N GLY A 309 -8.20 -2.16 11.48
CA GLY A 309 -6.95 -2.82 11.87
C GLY A 309 -5.68 -2.24 11.22
N ALA A 310 -4.61 -3.04 11.21
CA ALA A 310 -3.23 -2.56 10.98
C ALA A 310 -3.01 -1.86 9.62
N ILE A 311 -3.73 -2.29 8.59
CA ILE A 311 -3.66 -1.74 7.23
C ILE A 311 -3.98 -0.24 7.24
N LEU A 312 -5.13 0.15 7.80
CA LEU A 312 -5.52 1.56 7.86
C LEU A 312 -4.68 2.37 8.85
N GLN A 313 -4.12 1.71 9.86
CA GLN A 313 -3.21 2.35 10.81
C GLN A 313 -1.92 2.83 10.12
N ALA A 314 -1.44 2.12 9.10
CA ALA A 314 -0.27 2.54 8.33
C ALA A 314 -0.49 3.89 7.61
N TYR A 315 -1.72 4.16 7.14
CA TYR A 315 -2.07 5.44 6.50
C TYR A 315 -2.59 6.52 7.43
N TYR A 316 -2.61 6.28 8.74
CA TYR A 316 -3.18 7.20 9.72
C TYR A 316 -2.65 8.63 9.56
N PHE A 317 -1.32 8.76 9.49
CA PHE A 317 -0.70 10.06 9.30
C PHE A 317 -0.94 10.60 7.90
N ALA A 318 -0.67 9.80 6.87
CA ALA A 318 -0.71 10.27 5.48
C ALA A 318 -2.09 10.80 5.08
N ASN A 319 -3.20 10.17 5.51
CA ASN A 319 -4.54 10.64 5.16
C ASN A 319 -4.86 11.99 5.81
N LEU A 320 -4.48 12.20 7.07
CA LEU A 320 -4.61 13.50 7.74
C LEU A 320 -3.69 14.56 7.12
N TYR A 321 -2.44 14.19 6.87
CA TYR A 321 -1.43 15.08 6.33
C TYR A 321 -1.74 15.55 4.90
N SER A 322 -2.34 14.67 4.10
CA SER A 322 -2.73 14.95 2.72
C SER A 322 -4.01 15.78 2.60
N SER A 323 -4.73 15.98 3.70
CA SER A 323 -6.03 16.65 3.71
C SER A 323 -5.94 18.04 4.33
N ARG A 324 -6.15 19.08 3.52
CA ARG A 324 -6.07 20.49 3.92
C ARG A 324 -7.38 21.23 3.65
N PRO A 325 -7.86 22.10 4.56
CA PRO A 325 -7.29 22.39 5.87
C PRO A 325 -7.69 21.37 6.96
N ALA A 326 -8.65 20.48 6.68
CA ALA A 326 -9.35 19.70 7.69
C ALA A 326 -8.44 18.73 8.48
N GLY A 327 -7.66 17.91 7.77
CA GLY A 327 -6.73 16.96 8.37
C GLY A 327 -5.57 17.63 9.09
N HIS A 328 -5.04 18.74 8.55
CA HIS A 328 -4.04 19.57 9.22
C HIS A 328 -4.53 20.15 10.54
N ALA A 329 -5.79 20.56 10.62
CA ALA A 329 -6.38 20.98 11.87
C ALA A 329 -6.55 19.81 12.86
N MET A 330 -6.90 18.61 12.38
CA MET A 330 -6.96 17.41 13.23
C MET A 330 -5.59 17.00 13.78
N LEU A 331 -4.49 17.21 13.04
CA LEU A 331 -3.12 16.92 13.50
C LEU A 331 -2.72 17.70 14.78
N ARG A 332 -3.44 18.77 15.12
CA ARG A 332 -3.23 19.56 16.35
C ARG A 332 -3.94 18.97 17.58
N ASP A 333 -4.83 17.99 17.39
CA ASP A 333 -5.58 17.38 18.49
C ASP A 333 -4.68 16.41 19.29
N PRO A 334 -4.66 16.49 20.64
CA PRO A 334 -3.86 15.61 21.48
C PRO A 334 -4.14 14.11 21.29
N ARG A 335 -5.38 13.73 20.93
CA ARG A 335 -5.77 12.34 20.67
C ARG A 335 -5.12 11.82 19.39
N VAL A 336 -5.09 12.64 18.34
CA VAL A 336 -4.41 12.32 17.07
C VAL A 336 -2.90 12.20 17.29
N LYS A 337 -2.32 13.15 18.02
CA LYS A 337 -0.92 13.11 18.42
C LYS A 337 -0.56 11.82 19.18
N ALA A 338 -1.40 11.40 20.13
CA ALA A 338 -1.19 10.15 20.86
C ALA A 338 -1.17 8.92 19.94
N MET A 339 -2.02 8.90 18.90
CA MET A 339 -2.03 7.83 17.90
C MET A 339 -0.75 7.83 17.05
N LEU A 340 -0.28 9.01 16.62
CA LEU A 340 0.98 9.12 15.88
C LEU A 340 2.19 8.63 16.68
N VAL A 341 2.23 8.94 17.99
CA VAL A 341 3.26 8.39 18.90
C VAL A 341 3.14 6.87 18.98
N ARG A 342 1.93 6.34 19.19
CA ARG A 342 1.66 4.91 19.32
C ARG A 342 2.08 4.13 18.05
N TYR A 343 1.87 4.71 16.88
CA TYR A 343 2.27 4.14 15.60
C TYR A 343 3.71 4.49 15.20
N GLY A 344 4.53 5.05 16.10
CA GLY A 344 5.98 5.13 15.87
C GLY A 344 6.45 6.18 14.86
N PHE A 345 5.58 7.04 14.34
CA PHE A 345 5.96 8.08 13.37
C PHE A 345 7.08 9.02 13.88
N PRO A 346 7.04 9.53 15.13
CA PRO A 346 8.09 10.41 15.64
C PRO A 346 9.47 9.74 15.72
N ALA A 347 9.54 8.42 15.89
CA ALA A 347 10.81 7.71 15.89
C ALA A 347 11.44 7.72 14.50
N TYR A 348 10.63 7.48 13.46
CA TYR A 348 11.06 7.59 12.07
C TYR A 348 11.52 9.01 11.71
N TRP A 349 10.71 10.03 12.04
CA TRP A 349 11.00 11.42 11.69
C TRP A 349 12.26 11.97 12.36
N ARG A 350 12.58 11.52 13.58
CA ARG A 350 13.86 11.88 14.21
C ARG A 350 15.06 11.29 13.48
N GLU A 351 14.94 10.07 12.93
CA GLU A 351 16.03 9.43 12.18
C GLU A 351 16.15 9.99 10.76
N LYS A 352 15.03 10.24 10.09
CA LYS A 352 14.97 10.50 8.64
C LYS A 352 14.60 11.93 8.24
N GLY A 353 14.18 12.75 9.19
CA GLY A 353 13.68 14.11 8.96
C GLY A 353 12.17 14.21 9.14
N TRP A 354 11.73 15.41 9.52
CA TRP A 354 10.32 15.73 9.78
C TRP A 354 9.58 16.07 8.48
N PRO A 355 8.31 15.65 8.32
CA PRO A 355 7.46 16.11 7.22
C PRO A 355 7.27 17.62 7.27
N ALA A 356 6.97 18.24 6.14
CA ALA A 356 6.66 19.67 6.12
C ALA A 356 5.47 19.97 7.06
N GLY A 357 5.49 21.11 7.75
CA GLY A 357 4.44 21.47 8.70
C GLY A 357 4.39 20.65 10.00
N CYS A 358 5.39 19.78 10.23
CA CYS A 358 5.63 19.09 11.51
C CYS A 358 7.04 19.41 12.04
N GLN A 359 7.17 19.57 13.36
CA GLN A 359 8.46 19.83 14.00
C GLN A 359 8.57 19.24 15.41
N PRO A 360 9.79 18.89 15.88
CA PRO A 360 9.99 18.36 17.22
C PRO A 360 9.76 19.44 18.29
N LEU A 361 9.15 19.04 19.40
CA LEU A 361 9.04 19.82 20.63
C LEU A 361 9.87 19.13 21.72
N GLY A 362 11.18 19.37 21.70
CA GLY A 362 12.11 18.66 22.59
C GLY A 362 12.29 17.18 22.22
N GLU A 363 12.71 16.37 23.18
CA GLU A 363 13.18 15.01 22.91
C GLU A 363 12.05 14.00 22.67
N THR A 364 10.93 14.14 23.36
CA THR A 364 9.83 13.17 23.33
C THR A 364 8.59 13.67 22.61
N ASP A 365 8.51 14.97 22.30
CA ASP A 365 7.28 15.60 21.84
C ASP A 365 7.41 16.23 20.43
N PHE A 366 6.28 16.60 19.82
CA PHE A 366 6.21 17.24 18.51
C PHE A 366 4.90 18.00 18.28
N GLU A 367 4.87 18.83 17.25
CA GLU A 367 3.66 19.46 16.74
C GLU A 367 3.57 19.33 15.21
N CYS A 368 2.34 19.34 14.70
CA CYS A 368 2.02 19.22 13.28
C CYS A 368 0.87 20.16 12.91
N GLY A 369 0.74 20.45 11.62
CA GLY A 369 -0.31 21.32 11.10
C GLY A 369 -0.02 22.79 11.34
N THR A 370 1.25 23.20 11.44
CA THR A 370 1.66 24.60 11.70
C THR A 370 1.87 25.42 10.42
N ASP A 371 1.57 24.87 9.23
CA ASP A 371 1.81 25.56 7.97
C ASP A 371 1.06 26.90 7.88
N ALA A 372 1.84 27.99 7.90
CA ALA A 372 1.40 29.37 7.73
C ALA A 372 0.83 29.67 6.32
N ALA A 373 0.90 28.72 5.38
CA ALA A 373 0.41 28.88 4.01
C ALA A 373 -1.13 28.79 3.87
N SER A 374 -1.87 28.75 4.97
CA SER A 374 -3.35 28.70 4.99
C SER A 374 -4.01 30.03 5.39
N VAL A 375 -3.24 31.13 5.40
CA VAL A 375 -3.78 32.50 5.45
C VAL A 375 -3.49 33.16 4.11
N HIS A 376 -4.39 33.03 3.14
CA HIS A 376 -4.77 34.08 2.18
C HIS A 376 -6.00 33.68 1.37
#